data_AF-A0A1Q4XD11-F1
#
_entry.id   AF-A0A1Q4XD11-F1
#
_cell.length_a   1.000
_cell.length_b   1.000
_cell.length_c   1.000
_cell.angle_alpha   90.00
_cell.angle_beta   90.00
_cell.angle_gamma   90.00
#
_symmetry.space_group_name_H-M   'P 1'
#
loop_
_entity.id
_entity.type
_entity.pdbx_description
1 polymer ?
#
loop_
_entity_poly.entity_id
_entity_poly.type
_entity_poly.pdbx_seq_one_letter_code
_entity_poly.pdbx_strand_id
1 'polypeptide(L)'
;MEAFGPALALTGVAIALVLGLYALSFAVRLRRAPVTVEPFLSGAAVTEHAVSRYHVRWYAVTLLFLAFDMEMVFMYPWVLVVADKGVPAVVEMFAFLAVLVAAVVYAWREGAFRWT
;
A
#
# COMPACT_ATOMS: atom_id res chain seq x y z
N MET A 1 26.18 10.83 2.46
CA MET A 1 25.01 11.66 2.82
C MET A 1 24.57 12.57 1.68
N GLU A 2 25.46 12.94 0.73
CA GLU A 2 25.09 13.80 -0.41
C GLU A 2 24.08 13.17 -1.39
N ALA A 3 23.96 11.84 -1.44
CA ALA A 3 23.04 11.14 -2.33
C ALA A 3 21.54 11.36 -2.01
N PHE A 4 21.19 11.68 -0.75
CA PHE A 4 19.79 11.89 -0.35
C PHE A 4 19.33 13.34 -0.51
N GLY A 5 20.24 14.28 -0.77
CA GLY A 5 19.92 15.70 -0.91
C GLY A 5 18.82 15.97 -1.94
N PRO A 6 18.93 15.45 -3.18
CA PRO A 6 17.89 15.63 -4.20
C PRO A 6 16.54 15.03 -3.81
N ALA A 7 16.54 13.85 -3.17
CA ALA A 7 15.31 13.18 -2.74
C ALA A 7 14.58 14.00 -1.67
N LEU A 8 15.30 14.45 -0.65
CA LEU A 8 14.75 15.30 0.41
C LEU A 8 14.25 16.65 -0.13
N ALA A 9 15.00 17.25 -1.07
CA ALA A 9 14.59 18.49 -1.72
C ALA A 9 13.27 18.31 -2.50
N LEU A 10 13.15 17.23 -3.28
CA LEU A 10 11.92 16.93 -4.02
C LEU A 10 10.74 16.67 -3.08
N THR A 11 10.93 15.92 -2.00
CA THR A 11 9.89 15.71 -0.98
C THR A 11 9.47 17.02 -0.34
N GLY A 12 10.43 17.89 0.00
CA GLY A 12 10.16 19.23 0.53
C GLY A 12 9.35 20.10 -0.43
N VAL A 13 9.72 20.12 -1.71
CA VAL A 13 8.98 20.83 -2.76
C VAL A 13 7.57 20.28 -2.93
N ALA A 14 7.40 18.96 -2.91
CA ALA A 14 6.08 18.33 -3.01
C ALA A 14 5.17 18.71 -1.83
N ILE A 15 5.70 18.67 -0.61
CA ILE A 15 4.97 19.10 0.59
C ILE A 15 4.63 20.60 0.51
N ALA A 16 5.59 21.44 0.15
CA ALA A 16 5.38 22.88 0.01
C ALA A 16 4.32 23.20 -1.05
N LEU A 17 4.30 22.46 -2.17
CA LEU A 17 3.29 22.60 -3.21
C LEU A 17 1.91 22.21 -2.69
N VAL A 18 1.76 21.05 -2.05
CA VAL A 18 0.47 20.60 -1.48
C VAL A 18 -0.06 21.60 -0.46
N LEU A 19 0.80 22.07 0.47
CA LEU A 19 0.43 23.06 1.47
C LEU A 19 0.13 24.43 0.84
N GLY A 20 0.91 24.85 -0.15
CA GLY A 20 0.70 26.09 -0.89
C GLY A 20 -0.63 26.10 -1.64
N LEU A 21 -0.97 24.99 -2.29
CA LEU A 21 -2.28 24.80 -2.93
C LEU A 21 -3.43 24.83 -1.92
N TYR A 22 -3.25 24.20 -0.76
CA TYR A 22 -4.27 24.22 0.30
C TYR A 22 -4.43 25.64 0.90
N ALA A 23 -3.33 26.35 1.11
CA ALA A 23 -3.33 27.74 1.59
C ALA A 23 -3.97 28.69 0.57
N LEU A 24 -3.66 28.53 -0.72
CA LEU A 24 -4.29 29.28 -1.79
C LEU A 24 -5.79 28.99 -1.88
N SER A 25 -6.17 27.71 -1.79
CA SER A 25 -7.58 27.28 -1.75
C SER A 25 -8.34 27.93 -0.59
N PHE A 26 -7.70 28.02 0.58
CA PHE A 26 -8.26 28.70 1.74
C PHE A 26 -8.36 30.23 1.53
N ALA A 27 -7.33 30.86 0.97
CA ALA A 27 -7.28 32.31 0.76
C ALA A 27 -8.27 32.81 -0.30
N VAL A 28 -8.51 32.05 -1.37
CA VAL A 28 -9.40 32.43 -2.49
C VAL A 28 -10.86 31.99 -2.23
N ARG A 29 -11.15 31.36 -1.08
CA ARG A 29 -12.46 30.80 -0.77
C ARG A 29 -13.54 31.89 -0.61
N LEU A 30 -14.48 31.97 -1.56
CA LEU A 30 -15.58 32.96 -1.53
C LEU A 30 -16.68 32.65 -0.50
N ARG A 31 -16.81 31.39 -0.06
CA ARG A 31 -17.87 30.96 0.87
C ARG A 31 -17.28 30.20 2.05
N ARG A 32 -17.77 30.53 3.25
CA ARG A 32 -17.42 29.77 4.47
C ARG A 32 -17.86 28.31 4.31
N ALA A 33 -17.06 27.39 4.83
CA ALA A 33 -17.44 25.99 4.87
C ALA A 33 -18.68 25.85 5.76
N PRO A 34 -19.68 25.05 5.37
CA PRO A 34 -20.79 24.75 6.26
C PRO A 34 -20.25 24.05 7.52
N VAL A 35 -20.86 24.37 8.67
CA VAL A 35 -20.45 23.85 9.98
C VAL A 35 -20.66 22.34 10.06
N THR A 36 -21.66 21.83 9.34
CA THR A 36 -21.96 20.42 9.20
C THR A 36 -21.99 20.05 7.72
N VAL A 37 -21.36 18.93 7.38
CA VAL A 37 -21.37 18.35 6.03
C VAL A 37 -21.97 16.96 6.18
N GLU A 38 -23.16 16.75 5.64
CA GLU A 38 -23.76 15.43 5.60
C GLU A 38 -23.01 14.54 4.59
N PRO A 39 -22.90 13.23 4.84
CA PRO A 39 -22.37 12.30 3.85
C PRO A 39 -23.13 12.39 2.54
N PHE A 40 -22.40 12.26 1.42
CA PHE A 40 -22.99 12.30 0.09
C PHE A 40 -23.76 11.00 -0.19
N LEU A 41 -24.98 10.91 0.35
CA LEU A 41 -25.91 9.79 0.14
C LEU A 41 -27.18 10.24 -0.60
N SER A 42 -27.12 11.32 -1.38
CA SER A 42 -28.28 11.91 -2.07
C SER A 42 -29.49 12.20 -1.16
N GLY A 43 -29.23 12.51 0.12
CA GLY A 43 -30.26 12.75 1.13
C GLY A 43 -30.73 11.52 1.90
N ALA A 44 -30.16 10.33 1.65
CA ALA A 44 -30.41 9.17 2.48
C ALA A 44 -29.74 9.31 3.85
N ALA A 45 -30.45 8.89 4.90
CA ALA A 45 -29.91 8.88 6.25
C ALA A 45 -28.77 7.85 6.35
N VAL A 46 -27.75 8.20 7.14
CA VAL A 46 -26.66 7.29 7.45
C VAL A 46 -27.19 6.11 8.26
N THR A 47 -27.14 4.91 7.69
CA THR A 47 -27.66 3.70 8.35
C THR A 47 -26.62 3.01 9.24
N GLU A 48 -25.33 3.28 9.04
CA GLU A 48 -24.23 2.63 9.76
C GLU A 48 -23.26 3.64 10.36
N HIS A 49 -22.69 3.32 11.52
CA HIS A 49 -21.62 4.12 12.11
C HIS A 49 -20.35 4.05 11.24
N ALA A 50 -19.57 5.14 11.21
CA ALA A 50 -18.32 5.25 10.43
C ALA A 50 -17.25 4.19 10.80
N VAL A 51 -17.37 3.58 11.98
CA VAL A 51 -16.47 2.53 12.50
C VAL A 51 -17.16 1.15 12.55
N SER A 52 -18.28 1.00 11.84
CA SER A 52 -18.95 -0.30 11.68
C SER A 52 -17.97 -1.34 11.13
N ARG A 53 -18.13 -2.59 11.55
CA ARG A 53 -17.27 -3.68 11.08
C ARG A 53 -17.64 -4.03 9.65
N TYR A 54 -16.79 -3.62 8.72
CA TYR A 54 -16.88 -4.04 7.33
C TYR A 54 -16.46 -5.50 7.17
N HIS A 55 -16.86 -6.13 6.06
CA HIS A 55 -16.57 -7.53 5.78
C HIS A 55 -15.07 -7.85 5.90
N VAL A 56 -14.75 -8.96 6.59
CA VAL A 56 -13.39 -9.49 6.82
C VAL A 56 -12.64 -9.84 5.52
N ARG A 57 -13.31 -9.79 4.36
CA ARG A 57 -12.78 -10.16 3.04
C ARG A 57 -11.43 -9.50 2.72
N TRP A 58 -11.22 -8.25 3.14
CA TRP A 58 -9.96 -7.54 2.92
C TRP A 58 -8.79 -8.04 3.77
N TYR A 59 -9.08 -8.63 4.93
CA TYR A 59 -8.07 -9.07 5.88
C TYR A 59 -7.16 -10.16 5.30
N ALA A 60 -7.75 -11.18 4.66
CA ALA A 60 -6.98 -12.28 4.07
C ALA A 60 -6.05 -11.77 2.95
N VAL A 61 -6.53 -10.84 2.12
CA VAL A 61 -5.73 -10.22 1.05
C VAL A 61 -4.59 -9.39 1.63
N THR A 62 -4.83 -8.62 2.69
CA THR A 62 -3.79 -7.83 3.37
C THR A 62 -2.73 -8.71 4.02
N LEU A 63 -3.12 -9.79 4.70
CA LEU A 63 -2.16 -10.73 5.29
C LEU A 63 -1.29 -11.41 4.22
N LEU A 64 -1.90 -11.80 3.11
CA LEU A 64 -1.15 -12.39 2.00
C LEU A 64 -0.19 -11.37 1.38
N PHE A 65 -0.65 -10.14 1.16
CA PHE A 65 0.21 -9.05 0.67
C PHE A 65 1.38 -8.81 1.61
N LEU A 66 1.15 -8.70 2.92
CA LEU A 66 2.20 -8.51 3.92
C LEU A 66 3.21 -9.66 3.91
N ALA A 67 2.73 -10.90 3.82
CA ALA A 67 3.60 -12.06 3.74
C ALA A 67 4.47 -12.03 2.48
N PHE A 68 3.93 -11.61 1.33
CA PHE A 68 4.67 -11.48 0.09
C PHE A 68 5.63 -10.29 0.07
N ASP A 69 5.26 -9.15 0.67
CA ASP A 69 6.08 -7.94 0.72
C ASP A 69 7.36 -8.14 1.55
N MET A 70 7.28 -8.94 2.62
CA MET A 70 8.45 -9.35 3.39
C MET A 70 9.51 -10.06 2.55
N GLU A 71 9.13 -10.69 1.43
CA GLU A 71 10.04 -11.46 0.61
C GLU A 71 10.95 -10.59 -0.25
N MET A 72 10.50 -9.38 -0.58
CA MET A 72 11.32 -8.40 -1.28
C MET A 72 12.57 -8.04 -0.46
N VAL A 73 12.46 -8.05 0.87
CA VAL A 73 13.60 -7.82 1.77
C VAL A 73 14.68 -8.88 1.59
N PHE A 74 14.32 -10.12 1.25
CA PHE A 74 15.29 -11.19 0.95
C PHE A 74 15.79 -11.15 -0.49
N MET A 75 14.97 -10.70 -1.43
CA MET A 75 15.36 -10.58 -2.84
C MET A 75 16.41 -9.47 -3.07
N TYR A 76 16.33 -8.34 -2.38
CA TYR A 76 17.27 -7.22 -2.61
C TYR A 76 18.74 -7.58 -2.33
N PRO A 77 19.12 -8.17 -1.18
CA PRO A 77 20.49 -8.59 -0.94
C PRO A 77 20.94 -9.70 -1.88
N TRP A 78 20.03 -10.61 -2.27
CA TRP A 78 20.34 -11.70 -3.18
C TRP A 78 20.84 -11.20 -4.55
N VAL A 79 20.24 -10.13 -5.09
CA VAL A 79 20.66 -9.52 -6.37
C VAL A 79 22.13 -9.07 -6.32
N LEU A 80 22.63 -8.66 -5.15
CA LEU A 80 24.01 -8.20 -5.00
C LEU A 80 25.02 -9.35 -4.99
N VAL A 81 24.62 -10.56 -4.57
CA VAL A 81 25.53 -11.69 -4.35
C VAL A 81 25.40 -12.80 -5.39
N VAL A 82 24.35 -12.77 -6.21
CA VAL A 82 24.07 -13.83 -7.20
C VAL A 82 25.20 -14.01 -8.22
N ALA A 83 25.87 -12.91 -8.60
CA ALA A 83 27.00 -12.95 -9.53
C ALA A 83 28.21 -13.71 -8.96
N ASP A 84 28.47 -13.56 -7.66
CA ASP A 84 29.61 -14.22 -6.99
C ASP A 84 29.30 -15.66 -6.59
N LYS A 85 28.05 -15.92 -6.19
CA LYS A 85 27.60 -17.25 -5.74
C LYS A 85 27.21 -18.18 -6.89
N GLY A 86 26.84 -17.63 -8.05
CA GLY A 86 26.50 -18.40 -9.25
C GLY A 86 25.21 -19.22 -9.11
N VAL A 87 25.18 -20.37 -9.78
CA VAL A 87 23.98 -21.23 -9.92
C VAL A 87 23.30 -21.62 -8.59
N PRO A 88 24.03 -21.97 -7.50
CA PRO A 88 23.41 -22.31 -6.22
C PRO A 88 22.48 -21.21 -5.68
N ALA A 89 22.92 -19.94 -5.73
CA ALA A 89 22.10 -18.82 -5.27
C ALA A 89 20.84 -18.64 -6.12
N VAL A 90 20.91 -18.91 -7.43
CA VAL A 90 19.74 -18.88 -8.30
C VAL A 90 18.74 -19.96 -7.89
N VAL A 91 19.20 -21.20 -7.69
CA VAL A 91 18.33 -22.31 -7.28
C VAL A 91 17.66 -22.05 -5.94
N GLU A 92 18.41 -21.55 -4.94
CA GLU A 92 17.87 -21.20 -3.63
C GLU A 92 16.77 -20.14 -3.72
N MET A 93 16.97 -19.10 -4.53
CA MET A 93 15.97 -18.05 -4.74
C MET A 93 14.70 -18.58 -5.42
N PHE A 94 14.83 -19.40 -6.47
CA PHE A 94 13.67 -19.97 -7.13
C PHE A 94 12.94 -21.00 -6.25
N ALA A 95 13.66 -21.75 -5.41
CA ALA A 95 13.06 -22.63 -4.41
C ALA A 95 12.25 -21.82 -3.38
N PHE A 96 12.79 -20.70 -2.92
CA PHE A 96 12.10 -19.77 -2.04
C PHE A 96 10.82 -19.19 -2.68
N LEU A 97 10.90 -18.70 -3.93
CA LEU A 97 9.72 -18.25 -4.68
C LEU A 97 8.69 -19.37 -4.87
N ALA A 98 9.12 -20.61 -5.07
CA ALA A 98 8.19 -21.73 -5.22
C ALA A 98 7.36 -21.99 -3.96
N VAL A 99 7.95 -21.84 -2.77
CA VAL A 99 7.23 -21.96 -1.49
C VAL A 99 6.15 -20.87 -1.37
N LEU A 100 6.46 -19.64 -1.78
CA LEU A 100 5.50 -18.53 -1.80
C LEU A 100 4.35 -18.76 -2.76
N VAL A 101 4.65 -19.19 -3.98
CA VAL A 101 3.62 -19.54 -4.96
C VAL A 101 2.74 -20.66 -4.42
N ALA A 102 3.31 -21.66 -3.73
CA ALA A 102 2.53 -22.71 -3.08
C ALA A 102 1.58 -22.16 -2.01
N ALA A 103 2.01 -21.18 -1.20
CA ALA A 103 1.15 -20.51 -0.22
C ALA A 103 -0.01 -19.75 -0.88
N VAL A 104 0.24 -19.03 -1.99
CA VAL A 104 -0.80 -18.33 -2.77
C VAL A 104 -1.80 -19.33 -3.37
N VAL A 105 -1.30 -20.43 -3.95
CA VAL A 105 -2.13 -21.50 -4.51
C VAL A 105 -3.00 -22.14 -3.42
N TYR A 106 -2.45 -22.36 -2.22
CA TYR A 106 -3.21 -22.85 -1.08
C TYR A 106 -4.32 -21.87 -0.68
N ALA A 107 -4.00 -20.58 -0.52
CA ALA A 107 -4.99 -19.55 -0.20
C ALA A 107 -6.12 -19.45 -1.25
N TRP A 108 -5.78 -19.63 -2.53
CA TRP A 108 -6.77 -19.71 -3.60
C TRP A 108 -7.70 -20.90 -3.39
N ARG A 109 -7.14 -22.09 -3.16
CA ARG A 109 -7.93 -23.31 -2.94
C ARG A 109 -8.89 -23.19 -1.75
N GLU A 110 -8.47 -22.52 -0.69
CA GLU A 110 -9.29 -22.25 0.50
C GLU A 110 -10.36 -21.16 0.26
N GLY A 111 -10.35 -20.52 -0.91
CA GLY A 111 -11.34 -19.52 -1.27
C GLY A 111 -11.08 -18.15 -0.65
N ALA A 112 -9.84 -17.85 -0.23
CA ALA A 112 -9.46 -16.53 0.29
C ALA A 112 -9.75 -15.39 -0.71
N PHE A 113 -9.82 -15.72 -2.00
CA PHE A 113 -10.15 -14.79 -3.09
C PHE A 113 -11.58 -14.95 -3.64
N ARG A 114 -12.53 -15.49 -2.88
CA ARG A 114 -13.94 -15.55 -3.32
C ARG A 114 -14.63 -14.21 -3.05
N TRP A 115 -15.19 -13.62 -4.11
CA TRP A 115 -15.77 -12.27 -4.11
C TRP A 115 -17.31 -12.23 -4.18
N THR A 116 -17.94 -13.40 -4.12
CA THR A 116 -19.41 -13.55 -4.03
C THR A 116 -19.82 -13.69 -2.57
#